data_AF-A0A2E2C1G6-F1
#
_entry.id   AF-A0A2E2C1G6-F1
#
_cell.length_a   1.000
_cell.length_b   1.000
_cell.length_c   1.000
_cell.angle_alpha   90.00
_cell.angle_beta   90.00
_cell.angle_gamma   90.00
#
_symmetry.space_group_name_H-M   'P 1'
#
loop_
_entity.id
_entity.type
_entity.pdbx_description
1 polymer ?
#
loop_
_entity_poly.entity_id
_entity_poly.type
_entity_poly.pdbx_seq_one_letter_code
_entity_poly.pdbx_strand_id
1 'polypeptide(L)'
;MPIKVRCKECNTTFSVRDEAEGKRVRCKECGAPVKVTAAKTNKTRSSSSKPADTDDFLATLDIDKIEDKAAKICPRCGYDVGEEDIECANCGVDLSTGRMSEATRRKRRRKGPAIEDFYSKSWGDASKFLGNHKGLAVKTFIYSAIASTLFYCSVFMMMWCHRTPPRAFWGFIAFVSIMAIPGWIWFIQTEVVRYALQKKDKLKRINFDFFLCSALGIKFIFWIILFSLPAQAILGSMGFYLISNGSVPTGAILIAIGFIPTFLMFPLAIPHMTVVDSTPGWLMHKLVKTFLKLFKPAFFWCFVFIVTTLPALGCLAAVGVMSGNDLNTFFSNVRYNSSIARDNGAKEYAEENKIKDFVEGPFTGKTPAELDPSVLIVPSILWIVACMFYAPTLIYNARVNGLLAVHCKPDLNLITKADEVKYVSKAEREKTGPATARWKLATAGVGGGAGLGAALYFLVPMMPEMLLYVLLGINSLTILGCFGTTLVKINQRDSIGQCLLGLFISLYAYVKGWAYAEDDKEMGNVMMTWTIFLISGNLLYLGMAHNGIIVEEEAQPAAAEAPVDPAMEAGPAEPATP
;
A
#
# COMPACT_ATOMS: atom_id res chain seq x y z
N MET A 1 -31.05 20.95 -44.44
CA MET A 1 -31.82 21.92 -45.27
C MET A 1 -32.23 23.08 -44.38
N PRO A 2 -31.94 24.33 -44.75
CA PRO A 2 -32.12 25.49 -43.88
C PRO A 2 -33.55 25.59 -43.34
N ILE A 3 -33.69 25.66 -42.01
CA ILE A 3 -34.96 25.71 -41.29
C ILE A 3 -35.50 27.15 -41.36
N LYS A 4 -36.70 27.33 -41.92
CA LYS A 4 -37.38 28.63 -41.95
C LYS A 4 -38.09 28.86 -40.62
N VAL A 5 -37.74 29.92 -39.92
CA VAL A 5 -38.30 30.26 -38.60
C VAL A 5 -38.94 31.64 -38.67
N ARG A 6 -40.16 31.76 -38.13
CA ARG A 6 -40.87 33.05 -38.01
C ARG A 6 -40.69 33.59 -36.60
N CYS A 7 -40.23 34.84 -36.48
CA CYS A 7 -40.20 35.54 -35.19
C CYS A 7 -41.64 35.86 -34.75
N LYS A 8 -42.00 35.55 -33.51
CA LYS A 8 -43.34 35.84 -32.97
C LYS A 8 -43.56 37.32 -32.63
N GLU A 9 -42.48 38.07 -32.40
CA GLU A 9 -42.57 39.47 -31.99
C GLU A 9 -42.67 40.44 -33.17
N CYS A 10 -41.89 40.22 -34.23
CA CYS A 10 -41.88 41.10 -35.41
C CYS A 10 -42.43 40.45 -36.69
N ASN A 11 -42.91 39.19 -36.62
CA ASN A 11 -43.43 38.40 -37.74
C ASN A 11 -42.48 38.14 -38.93
N THR A 12 -41.23 38.60 -38.86
CA THR A 12 -40.21 38.38 -39.89
C THR A 12 -39.79 36.92 -39.97
N THR A 13 -39.75 36.37 -41.18
CA THR A 13 -39.30 35.00 -41.47
C THR A 13 -37.86 35.00 -41.95
N PHE A 14 -36.99 34.21 -41.31
CA PHE A 14 -35.59 34.06 -41.71
C PHE A 14 -35.15 32.59 -41.66
N SER A 15 -34.13 32.24 -42.45
CA SER A 15 -33.58 30.90 -42.51
C SER A 15 -32.40 30.72 -41.55
N VAL A 16 -32.35 29.57 -40.89
CA VAL A 16 -31.32 29.21 -39.93
C VAL A 16 -30.69 27.87 -40.34
N ARG A 17 -29.39 27.71 -40.09
CA ARG A 17 -28.67 26.45 -40.36
C ARG A 17 -29.17 25.32 -39.45
N ASP A 18 -29.12 24.09 -39.94
CA ASP A 18 -29.61 22.89 -39.25
C ASP A 18 -28.97 22.69 -37.86
N GLU A 19 -27.71 23.11 -37.66
CA GLU A 19 -27.01 23.02 -36.37
C GLU A 19 -27.65 23.85 -35.23
N ALA A 20 -28.57 24.75 -35.58
CA ALA A 20 -29.36 25.53 -34.65
C ALA A 20 -30.68 24.86 -34.24
N GLU A 21 -30.96 23.65 -34.73
CA GLU A 21 -32.10 22.84 -34.32
C GLU A 21 -32.12 22.63 -32.80
N GLY A 22 -33.27 22.91 -32.16
CA GLY A 22 -33.43 22.83 -30.72
C GLY A 22 -32.78 23.98 -29.91
N LYS A 23 -32.02 24.88 -30.55
CA LYS A 23 -31.37 26.04 -29.90
C LYS A 23 -32.19 27.32 -30.08
N ARG A 24 -31.87 28.35 -29.27
CA ARG A 24 -32.45 29.69 -29.39
C ARG A 24 -31.52 30.57 -30.23
N VAL A 25 -32.06 31.20 -31.25
CA VAL A 25 -31.35 32.15 -32.11
C VAL A 25 -31.99 33.52 -32.01
N ARG A 26 -31.20 34.59 -32.09
CA ARG A 26 -31.75 35.95 -32.05
C ARG A 26 -32.34 36.31 -33.42
N CYS A 27 -33.50 36.94 -33.43
CA CYS A 27 -34.07 37.53 -34.63
C CYS A 27 -33.15 38.65 -35.15
N LYS A 28 -32.93 38.70 -36.46
CA LYS A 28 -32.07 39.72 -37.08
C LYS A 28 -32.65 41.14 -37.04
N GLU A 29 -33.96 41.28 -36.91
CA GLU A 29 -34.63 42.59 -36.96
C GLU A 29 -34.97 43.16 -35.58
N CYS A 30 -35.51 42.35 -34.67
CA CYS A 30 -35.89 42.82 -33.32
C CYS A 30 -34.96 42.35 -32.19
N GLY A 31 -33.99 41.49 -32.48
CA GLY A 31 -33.06 40.94 -31.47
C GLY A 31 -33.67 39.92 -30.50
N ALA A 32 -34.98 39.71 -30.54
CA ALA A 32 -35.70 38.80 -29.66
C ALA A 32 -35.24 37.32 -29.83
N PRO A 33 -35.15 36.54 -28.75
CA PRO A 33 -34.72 35.15 -28.80
C PRO A 33 -35.84 34.23 -29.34
N VAL A 34 -35.63 33.67 -30.54
CA VAL A 34 -36.56 32.76 -31.22
C VAL A 34 -36.08 31.30 -31.07
N LYS A 35 -36.96 30.40 -30.62
CA LYS A 35 -36.67 28.96 -30.49
C LYS A 35 -36.86 28.25 -31.83
N VAL A 36 -35.84 27.57 -32.33
CA VAL A 36 -35.92 26.77 -33.56
C VAL A 36 -36.50 25.39 -33.22
N THR A 37 -37.72 25.11 -33.66
CA THR A 37 -38.39 23.82 -33.46
C THR A 37 -37.88 22.79 -34.46
N ALA A 38 -37.58 21.57 -33.99
CA ALA A 38 -37.26 20.44 -34.85
C ALA A 38 -38.40 20.17 -35.83
N ALA A 39 -38.07 19.98 -37.11
CA ALA A 39 -39.08 19.72 -38.13
C ALA A 39 -39.68 18.32 -37.92
N LYS A 40 -40.81 18.24 -37.21
CA LYS A 40 -41.68 17.06 -37.27
C LYS A 40 -42.36 17.05 -38.65
N THR A 41 -42.11 16.00 -39.41
CA THR A 41 -42.80 15.68 -40.66
C THR A 41 -44.29 15.52 -40.37
N ASN A 42 -45.10 16.56 -40.55
CA ASN A 42 -46.54 16.48 -40.35
C ASN A 42 -47.27 16.40 -41.69
N LYS A 43 -48.00 15.29 -41.83
CA LYS A 43 -49.13 15.11 -42.75
C LYS A 43 -50.08 16.30 -42.66
N THR A 44 -50.53 16.69 -43.84
CA THR A 44 -51.52 17.73 -44.16
C THR A 44 -52.81 17.59 -43.34
N ARG A 45 -53.27 18.70 -42.76
CA ARG A 45 -54.69 18.92 -42.45
C ARG A 45 -55.07 20.37 -42.75
N SER A 46 -56.17 20.50 -43.48
CA SER A 46 -56.72 21.75 -44.01
C SER A 46 -57.30 22.65 -42.92
N SER A 47 -57.06 23.96 -43.02
CA SER A 47 -57.80 24.98 -42.29
C SER A 47 -59.06 25.39 -43.04
N SER A 48 -60.17 25.53 -42.32
CA SER A 48 -61.32 26.35 -42.71
C SER A 48 -61.47 27.45 -41.65
N SER A 49 -61.71 28.67 -42.09
CA SER A 49 -61.73 29.90 -41.30
C SER A 49 -63.15 30.34 -40.94
N LYS A 50 -63.32 30.93 -39.74
CA LYS A 50 -64.10 32.17 -39.50
C LYS A 50 -63.94 32.69 -38.06
N PRO A 51 -63.95 34.01 -37.83
CA PRO A 51 -63.79 34.63 -36.51
C PRO A 51 -65.13 35.12 -35.92
N ALA A 52 -65.28 35.05 -34.60
CA ALA A 52 -66.27 35.74 -33.74
C ALA A 52 -66.01 35.24 -32.31
N ASP A 53 -66.29 35.91 -31.20
CA ASP A 53 -66.52 37.29 -30.79
C ASP A 53 -66.30 37.20 -29.26
N THR A 54 -65.83 38.27 -28.63
CA THR A 54 -65.36 38.26 -27.24
C THR A 54 -66.52 38.13 -26.25
N ASP A 55 -66.56 37.04 -25.47
CA ASP A 55 -66.84 36.99 -24.01
C ASP A 55 -67.29 35.62 -23.47
N ASP A 56 -67.34 34.56 -24.31
CA ASP A 56 -67.72 33.20 -23.88
C ASP A 56 -66.58 32.15 -23.99
N PHE A 57 -65.34 32.63 -24.04
CA PHE A 57 -64.15 31.82 -24.38
C PHE A 57 -63.84 30.71 -23.37
N LEU A 58 -64.15 30.89 -22.09
CA LEU A 58 -63.76 29.93 -21.04
C LEU A 58 -64.74 28.75 -20.87
N ALA A 59 -66.00 28.88 -21.32
CA ALA A 59 -67.01 27.84 -21.14
C ALA A 59 -66.99 26.75 -22.25
N THR A 60 -66.34 27.03 -23.38
CA THR A 60 -66.27 26.13 -24.55
C THR A 60 -64.89 25.49 -24.73
N LEU A 61 -63.98 25.72 -23.78
CA LEU A 61 -62.64 25.12 -23.76
C LEU A 61 -62.77 23.67 -23.27
N ASP A 62 -63.10 22.77 -24.20
CA ASP A 62 -63.15 21.32 -24.04
C ASP A 62 -61.74 20.81 -23.67
N ILE A 63 -61.46 20.76 -22.36
CA ILE A 63 -60.13 20.45 -21.79
C ILE A 63 -59.61 19.10 -22.31
N ASP A 64 -60.51 18.16 -22.60
CA ASP A 64 -60.20 16.82 -23.14
C ASP A 64 -59.63 16.83 -24.57
N LYS A 65 -59.84 17.91 -25.34
CA LYS A 65 -59.27 18.07 -26.71
C LYS A 65 -57.95 18.83 -26.74
N ILE A 66 -57.57 19.51 -25.66
CA ILE A 66 -56.34 20.29 -25.55
C ILE A 66 -55.28 19.56 -24.71
N GLU A 67 -55.69 18.59 -23.91
CA GLU A 67 -54.76 17.70 -23.21
C GLU A 67 -54.00 16.82 -24.23
N ASP A 68 -52.72 17.15 -24.43
CA ASP A 68 -51.85 16.50 -25.41
C ASP A 68 -51.50 15.09 -24.90
N LYS A 69 -52.36 14.10 -25.19
CA LYS A 69 -52.22 12.70 -24.72
C LYS A 69 -50.91 12.02 -25.11
N ALA A 70 -50.17 12.60 -26.06
CA ALA A 70 -48.90 12.09 -26.56
C ALA A 70 -47.68 12.46 -25.69
N ALA A 71 -47.83 13.32 -24.68
CA ALA A 71 -46.72 13.75 -23.83
C ALA A 71 -46.92 13.32 -22.36
N LYS A 72 -46.22 12.25 -21.95
CA LYS A 72 -46.10 11.91 -20.52
C LYS A 72 -45.06 12.83 -19.89
N ILE A 73 -45.36 13.36 -18.72
CA ILE A 73 -44.45 14.24 -17.97
C ILE A 73 -43.92 13.47 -16.75
N CYS A 74 -42.61 13.54 -16.44
CA CYS A 74 -42.08 12.91 -15.22
C CYS A 74 -42.80 13.52 -14.00
N PRO A 75 -43.48 12.71 -13.16
CA PRO A 75 -44.29 13.20 -12.03
C PRO A 75 -43.45 13.89 -10.94
N ARG A 76 -42.12 13.79 -11.02
CA ARG A 76 -41.20 14.39 -10.04
C ARG A 76 -40.48 15.64 -10.52
N CYS A 77 -40.11 15.72 -11.81
CA CYS A 77 -39.26 16.81 -12.31
C CYS A 77 -39.86 17.60 -13.47
N GLY A 78 -41.04 17.22 -13.97
CA GLY A 78 -41.70 17.95 -15.04
C GLY A 78 -41.03 17.80 -16.41
N TYR A 79 -40.12 16.84 -16.60
CA TYR A 79 -39.46 16.61 -17.88
C TYR A 79 -40.34 15.78 -18.80
N ASP A 80 -40.43 16.16 -20.08
CA ASP A 80 -41.17 15.41 -21.10
C ASP A 80 -40.49 14.07 -21.35
N VAL A 81 -41.27 12.99 -21.31
CA VAL A 81 -40.81 11.61 -21.44
C VAL A 81 -41.62 10.94 -22.55
N GLY A 82 -40.96 10.10 -23.37
CA GLY A 82 -41.65 9.37 -24.43
C GLY A 82 -42.67 8.38 -23.86
N GLU A 83 -43.68 8.02 -24.65
CA GLU A 83 -44.73 7.08 -24.21
C GLU A 83 -44.19 5.70 -23.79
N GLU A 84 -43.06 5.28 -24.38
CA GLU A 84 -42.39 4.00 -24.15
C GLU A 84 -41.30 4.04 -23.06
N ASP A 85 -40.94 5.22 -22.55
CA ASP A 85 -39.91 5.35 -21.54
C ASP A 85 -40.42 4.88 -20.18
N ILE A 86 -39.86 3.79 -19.64
CA ILE A 86 -40.23 3.28 -18.29
C ILE A 86 -39.62 4.16 -17.20
N GLU A 87 -38.40 4.68 -17.43
CA GLU A 87 -37.70 5.57 -16.50
C GLU A 87 -37.48 6.95 -17.15
N CYS A 88 -37.69 8.02 -16.38
CA CYS A 88 -37.39 9.35 -16.87
C CYS A 88 -35.89 9.57 -17.05
N ALA A 89 -35.46 9.98 -18.25
CA ALA A 89 -34.08 10.33 -18.55
C ALA A 89 -33.48 11.43 -17.64
N ASN A 90 -34.30 12.39 -17.20
CA ASN A 90 -33.84 13.53 -16.39
C ASN A 90 -33.87 13.26 -14.88
N CYS A 91 -34.95 12.66 -14.35
CA CYS A 91 -35.12 12.43 -12.90
C CYS A 91 -34.77 10.99 -12.45
N GLY A 92 -34.70 10.02 -13.37
CA GLY A 92 -34.42 8.61 -13.08
C GLY A 92 -35.51 7.93 -12.23
N VAL A 93 -36.70 8.52 -12.24
CA VAL A 93 -37.89 8.01 -11.57
C VAL A 93 -38.62 7.13 -12.56
N ASP A 94 -39.06 5.97 -12.11
CA ASP A 94 -39.94 5.10 -12.86
C ASP A 94 -41.31 5.78 -13.00
N LEU A 95 -41.76 5.96 -14.24
CA LEU A 95 -42.98 6.71 -14.55
C LEU A 95 -44.24 6.02 -14.00
N SER A 96 -44.19 4.71 -13.80
CA SER A 96 -45.31 3.94 -13.28
C SER A 96 -45.44 4.02 -11.75
N THR A 97 -44.31 4.02 -11.04
CA THR A 97 -44.30 3.95 -9.57
C THR A 97 -44.04 5.30 -8.90
N GLY A 98 -43.58 6.31 -9.64
CA GLY A 98 -43.21 7.62 -9.10
C GLY A 98 -42.01 7.58 -8.14
N ARG A 99 -41.38 6.41 -7.97
CA ARG A 99 -40.21 6.18 -7.12
C ARG A 99 -38.99 5.91 -8.00
N MET A 100 -37.81 6.26 -7.51
CA MET A 100 -36.58 5.83 -8.17
C MET A 100 -36.32 4.38 -7.80
N SER A 101 -35.98 3.55 -8.79
CA SER A 101 -35.44 2.22 -8.52
C SER A 101 -34.20 2.32 -7.62
N GLU A 102 -33.96 1.33 -6.75
CA GLU A 102 -32.79 1.34 -5.87
C GLU A 102 -31.48 1.40 -6.66
N ALA A 103 -31.44 0.75 -7.83
CA ALA A 103 -30.33 0.79 -8.77
C ALA A 103 -30.05 2.22 -9.27
N THR A 104 -31.08 2.94 -9.73
CA THR A 104 -30.94 4.31 -10.26
C THR A 104 -30.64 5.32 -9.13
N ARG A 105 -31.22 5.12 -7.94
CA ARG A 105 -30.87 5.89 -6.73
C ARG A 105 -29.41 5.67 -6.31
N ARG A 106 -28.91 4.44 -6.38
CA ARG A 106 -27.50 4.10 -6.10
C ARG A 106 -26.57 4.70 -7.15
N LYS A 107 -26.93 4.63 -8.44
CA LYS A 107 -26.17 5.22 -9.57
C LYS A 107 -26.05 6.75 -9.44
N ARG A 108 -27.13 7.45 -9.10
CA ARG A 108 -27.10 8.91 -8.86
C ARG A 108 -26.33 9.30 -7.61
N ARG A 109 -26.45 8.54 -6.51
CA ARG A 109 -25.65 8.78 -5.29
C ARG A 109 -24.15 8.64 -5.54
N ARG A 110 -23.76 7.76 -6.45
CA ARG A 110 -22.35 7.44 -6.75
C ARG A 110 -21.57 8.55 -7.47
N LYS A 111 -22.22 9.52 -8.13
CA LYS A 111 -21.54 10.65 -8.82
C LYS A 111 -20.26 10.23 -9.60
N GLY A 112 -20.30 9.10 -10.30
CA GLY A 112 -19.16 8.49 -11.00
C GLY A 112 -19.61 7.57 -12.14
N PRO A 113 -18.69 7.17 -13.04
CA PRO A 113 -19.02 6.24 -14.11
C PRO A 113 -19.41 4.86 -13.56
N ALA A 114 -20.14 4.07 -14.35
CA ALA A 114 -20.65 2.76 -13.94
C ALA A 114 -19.50 1.79 -13.59
N ILE A 115 -19.69 0.90 -12.62
CA ILE A 115 -18.64 -0.08 -12.23
C ILE A 115 -18.51 -1.16 -13.30
N GLU A 116 -19.59 -1.44 -14.01
CA GLU A 116 -19.65 -2.45 -15.08
C GLU A 116 -18.74 -2.06 -16.26
N ASP A 117 -18.65 -0.76 -16.55
CA ASP A 117 -17.75 -0.19 -17.56
C ASP A 117 -16.27 -0.43 -17.25
N PHE A 118 -15.90 -0.61 -15.98
CA PHE A 118 -14.51 -0.83 -15.59
C PHE A 118 -13.96 -2.11 -16.22
N TYR A 119 -14.69 -3.22 -16.18
CA TYR A 119 -14.19 -4.52 -16.65
C TYR A 119 -13.95 -4.54 -18.16
N SER A 120 -14.87 -3.97 -18.94
CA SER A 120 -14.77 -3.92 -20.40
C SER A 120 -13.73 -2.90 -20.88
N LYS A 121 -13.63 -1.73 -20.22
CA LYS A 121 -12.71 -0.65 -20.64
C LYS A 121 -11.29 -0.86 -20.17
N SER A 122 -11.06 -1.60 -19.08
CA SER A 122 -9.74 -1.78 -18.48
C SER A 122 -8.69 -2.25 -19.48
N TRP A 123 -9.04 -3.22 -20.33
CA TRP A 123 -8.06 -3.81 -21.24
C TRP A 123 -7.62 -2.85 -22.34
N GLY A 124 -8.59 -2.25 -23.03
CA GLY A 124 -8.36 -1.37 -24.17
C GLY A 124 -7.76 -0.02 -23.76
N ASP A 125 -8.24 0.56 -22.66
CA ASP A 125 -7.73 1.85 -22.18
C ASP A 125 -6.32 1.73 -21.61
N ALA A 126 -6.01 0.66 -20.85
CA ALA A 126 -4.65 0.41 -20.37
C ALA A 126 -3.66 0.14 -21.51
N SER A 127 -4.08 -0.60 -22.55
CA SER A 127 -3.26 -0.85 -23.74
C SER A 127 -2.99 0.45 -24.52
N LYS A 128 -4.02 1.27 -24.73
CA LYS A 128 -3.89 2.59 -25.37
C LYS A 128 -2.98 3.53 -24.56
N PHE A 129 -3.12 3.53 -23.24
CA PHE A 129 -2.27 4.31 -22.34
C PHE A 129 -0.80 3.88 -22.44
N LEU A 130 -0.52 2.58 -22.39
CA LEU A 130 0.84 2.05 -22.57
C LEU A 130 1.41 2.43 -23.96
N GLY A 131 0.59 2.33 -25.02
CA GLY A 131 0.95 2.74 -26.37
C GLY A 131 1.32 4.22 -26.49
N ASN A 132 0.63 5.10 -25.76
CA ASN A 132 0.92 6.53 -25.70
C ASN A 132 2.16 6.86 -24.83
N HIS A 133 2.52 5.97 -23.91
CA HIS A 133 3.59 6.16 -22.92
C HIS A 133 4.73 5.15 -23.03
N LYS A 134 5.07 4.67 -24.24
CA LYS A 134 6.17 3.72 -24.47
C LYS A 134 7.51 4.18 -23.89
N GLY A 135 7.80 5.47 -23.94
CA GLY A 135 9.02 6.03 -23.35
C GLY A 135 9.10 5.84 -21.83
N LEU A 136 7.96 5.81 -21.12
CA LEU A 136 7.92 5.50 -19.69
C LEU A 136 8.22 4.01 -19.44
N ALA A 137 7.78 3.12 -20.34
CA ALA A 137 8.07 1.68 -20.26
C ALA A 137 9.56 1.41 -20.47
N VAL A 138 10.17 2.02 -21.49
CA VAL A 138 11.62 1.91 -21.74
C VAL A 138 12.42 2.45 -20.56
N LYS A 139 12.05 3.61 -20.00
CA LYS A 139 12.66 4.14 -18.79
C LYS A 139 12.53 3.18 -17.61
N THR A 140 11.34 2.65 -17.37
CA THR A 140 11.08 1.68 -16.29
C THR A 140 11.95 0.43 -16.45
N PHE A 141 12.09 -0.08 -17.67
CA PHE A 141 12.98 -1.19 -17.99
C PHE A 141 14.43 -0.86 -17.63
N ILE A 142 14.96 0.26 -18.15
CA ILE A 142 16.35 0.68 -17.89
C ILE A 142 16.60 0.85 -16.39
N TYR A 143 15.71 1.54 -15.67
CA TYR A 143 15.89 1.77 -14.23
C TYR A 143 15.79 0.48 -13.42
N SER A 144 14.85 -0.40 -13.76
CA SER A 144 14.72 -1.69 -13.07
C SER A 144 15.92 -2.59 -13.36
N ALA A 145 16.43 -2.61 -14.59
CA ALA A 145 17.63 -3.35 -14.97
C ALA A 145 18.86 -2.81 -14.25
N ILE A 146 19.09 -1.49 -14.22
CA ILE A 146 20.23 -0.89 -13.50
C ILE A 146 20.14 -1.17 -11.99
N ALA A 147 18.98 -0.92 -11.37
CA ALA A 147 18.81 -1.12 -9.93
C ALA A 147 19.00 -2.58 -9.52
N SER A 148 18.46 -3.52 -10.31
CA SER A 148 18.63 -4.95 -10.05
C SER A 148 20.05 -5.45 -10.32
N THR A 149 20.71 -5.00 -11.38
CA THR A 149 22.13 -5.32 -11.61
C THR A 149 23.00 -4.81 -10.46
N LEU A 150 22.79 -3.56 -10.01
CA LEU A 150 23.49 -3.03 -8.84
C LEU A 150 23.23 -3.87 -7.59
N PHE A 151 21.99 -4.30 -7.38
CA PHE A 151 21.65 -5.21 -6.29
C PHE A 151 22.43 -6.53 -6.37
N TYR A 152 22.38 -7.24 -7.50
CA TYR A 152 23.07 -8.53 -7.65
C TYR A 152 24.58 -8.41 -7.57
N CYS A 153 25.19 -7.38 -8.18
CA CYS A 153 26.62 -7.10 -8.05
C CYS A 153 26.99 -6.81 -6.59
N SER A 154 26.18 -6.05 -5.87
CA SER A 154 26.44 -5.74 -4.46
C SER A 154 26.28 -6.98 -3.57
N VAL A 155 25.31 -7.85 -3.83
CA VAL A 155 25.17 -9.13 -3.13
C VAL A 155 26.37 -10.04 -3.41
N PHE A 156 26.83 -10.12 -4.66
CA PHE A 156 28.05 -10.85 -5.01
C PHE A 156 29.26 -10.30 -4.23
N MET A 157 29.47 -8.99 -4.25
CA MET A 157 30.56 -8.35 -3.51
C MET A 157 30.46 -8.56 -2.00
N MET A 158 29.24 -8.53 -1.44
CA MET A 158 28.98 -8.84 -0.04
C MET A 158 29.36 -10.28 0.32
N MET A 159 29.14 -11.25 -0.58
CA MET A 159 29.57 -12.64 -0.39
C MET A 159 31.06 -12.85 -0.63
N TRP A 160 31.67 -12.02 -1.48
CA TRP A 160 33.10 -12.07 -1.80
C TRP A 160 33.96 -11.49 -0.66
N CYS A 161 33.58 -10.33 -0.13
CA CYS A 161 34.33 -9.63 0.91
C CYS A 161 34.30 -10.38 2.25
N HIS A 162 35.48 -10.77 2.75
CA HIS A 162 35.62 -11.45 4.03
C HIS A 162 35.65 -10.48 5.24
N ARG A 163 36.13 -9.24 5.05
CA ARG A 163 36.19 -8.23 6.12
C ARG A 163 34.83 -7.57 6.36
N THR A 164 34.51 -7.29 7.62
CA THR A 164 33.21 -6.74 8.02
C THR A 164 32.91 -5.34 7.44
N PRO A 165 33.82 -4.35 7.38
CA PRO A 165 33.45 -3.02 6.90
C PRO A 165 33.07 -2.98 5.41
N PRO A 166 33.87 -3.55 4.47
CA PRO A 166 33.48 -3.65 3.07
C PRO A 166 32.21 -4.47 2.86
N ARG A 167 32.05 -5.57 3.62
CA ARG A 167 30.84 -6.40 3.55
C ARG A 167 29.58 -5.63 3.96
N ALA A 168 29.65 -4.84 5.04
CA ALA A 168 28.55 -3.99 5.47
C ALA A 168 28.23 -2.88 4.45
N PHE A 169 29.27 -2.27 3.85
CA PHE A 169 29.10 -1.28 2.78
C PHE A 169 28.34 -1.85 1.57
N TRP A 170 28.77 -3.01 1.05
CA TRP A 170 28.07 -3.66 -0.06
C TRP A 170 26.67 -4.16 0.32
N GLY A 171 26.48 -4.62 1.56
CA GLY A 171 25.16 -4.94 2.09
C GLY A 171 24.21 -3.74 2.11
N PHE A 172 24.71 -2.56 2.49
CA PHE A 172 23.93 -1.31 2.45
C PHE A 172 23.58 -0.91 1.01
N ILE A 173 24.52 -0.98 0.07
CA ILE A 173 24.22 -0.70 -1.35
C ILE A 173 23.19 -1.69 -1.88
N ALA A 174 23.35 -2.99 -1.62
CA ALA A 174 22.39 -4.00 -2.00
C ALA A 174 20.99 -3.66 -1.46
N PHE A 175 20.90 -3.30 -0.18
CA PHE A 175 19.65 -2.88 0.45
C PHE A 175 19.01 -1.68 -0.28
N VAL A 176 19.75 -0.58 -0.48
CA VAL A 176 19.21 0.60 -1.17
C VAL A 176 18.79 0.27 -2.60
N SER A 177 19.60 -0.50 -3.34
CA SER A 177 19.29 -0.91 -4.72
C SER A 177 18.03 -1.76 -4.82
N ILE A 178 17.82 -2.72 -3.92
CA ILE A 178 16.59 -3.53 -3.94
C ILE A 178 15.37 -2.73 -3.48
N MET A 179 15.53 -1.70 -2.62
CA MET A 179 14.43 -0.79 -2.25
C MET A 179 13.96 0.09 -3.42
N ALA A 180 14.84 0.42 -4.36
CA ALA A 180 14.49 1.29 -5.49
C ALA A 180 13.39 0.69 -6.38
N ILE A 181 13.35 -0.64 -6.54
CA ILE A 181 12.36 -1.36 -7.37
C ILE A 181 10.92 -1.22 -6.81
N PRO A 182 10.60 -1.66 -5.58
CA PRO A 182 9.26 -1.50 -5.01
C PRO A 182 8.89 -0.02 -4.83
N GLY A 183 9.88 0.83 -4.57
CA GLY A 183 9.68 2.28 -4.54
C GLY A 183 9.23 2.86 -5.88
N TRP A 184 9.82 2.40 -6.97
CA TRP A 184 9.40 2.77 -8.31
C TRP A 184 7.99 2.25 -8.64
N ILE A 185 7.66 1.02 -8.22
CA ILE A 185 6.28 0.49 -8.33
C ILE A 185 5.31 1.43 -7.63
N TRP A 186 5.59 1.76 -6.36
CA TRP A 186 4.75 2.63 -5.56
C TRP A 186 4.59 4.01 -6.20
N PHE A 187 5.68 4.58 -6.68
CA PHE A 187 5.68 5.89 -7.36
C PHE A 187 4.81 5.86 -8.63
N ILE A 188 5.02 4.90 -9.53
CA ILE A 188 4.25 4.81 -10.78
C ILE A 188 2.77 4.56 -10.50
N GLN A 189 2.46 3.66 -9.57
CA GLN A 189 1.08 3.38 -9.16
C GLN A 189 0.40 4.63 -8.62
N THR A 190 1.04 5.35 -7.69
CA THR A 190 0.46 6.55 -7.08
C THR A 190 0.33 7.71 -8.05
N GLU A 191 1.31 7.96 -8.93
CA GLU A 191 1.18 9.02 -9.94
C GLU A 191 0.10 8.69 -10.96
N VAL A 192 0.12 7.51 -11.58
CA VAL A 192 -0.88 7.15 -12.61
C VAL A 192 -2.30 7.19 -12.04
N VAL A 193 -2.51 6.69 -10.82
CA VAL A 193 -3.81 6.76 -10.14
C VAL A 193 -4.21 8.21 -9.85
N ARG A 194 -3.27 9.06 -9.39
CA ARG A 194 -3.54 10.49 -9.17
C ARG A 194 -3.95 11.19 -10.46
N TYR A 195 -3.28 10.93 -11.57
CA TYR A 195 -3.61 11.48 -12.88
C TYR A 195 -4.98 11.01 -13.38
N ALA A 196 -5.30 9.73 -13.18
CA ALA A 196 -6.61 9.17 -13.52
C ALA A 196 -7.72 9.85 -12.70
N LEU A 197 -7.53 10.04 -11.38
CA LEU A 197 -8.48 10.73 -10.51
C LEU A 197 -8.67 12.22 -10.87
N GLN A 198 -7.63 12.86 -11.42
CA GLN A 198 -7.68 14.23 -11.94
C GLN A 198 -8.25 14.33 -13.37
N LYS A 199 -8.60 13.19 -14.01
CA LYS A 199 -9.06 13.12 -15.40
C LYS A 199 -8.09 13.79 -16.39
N LYS A 200 -6.79 13.67 -16.14
CA LYS A 200 -5.73 14.18 -17.02
C LYS A 200 -5.15 13.04 -17.83
N ASP A 201 -5.12 13.22 -19.15
CA ASP A 201 -4.64 12.18 -20.08
C ASP A 201 -3.13 12.22 -20.31
N LYS A 202 -2.47 13.34 -20.02
CA LYS A 202 -1.02 13.50 -20.20
C LYS A 202 -0.30 13.51 -18.85
N LEU A 203 0.55 12.51 -18.63
CA LEU A 203 1.51 12.50 -17.52
C LEU A 203 2.52 13.65 -17.70
N LYS A 204 2.82 14.37 -16.62
CA LYS A 204 3.99 15.26 -16.59
C LYS A 204 5.25 14.42 -16.78
N ARG A 205 6.34 15.00 -17.29
CA ARG A 205 7.61 14.27 -17.40
C ARG A 205 7.99 13.70 -16.03
N ILE A 206 7.95 12.38 -15.94
CA ILE A 206 8.41 11.64 -14.77
C ILE A 206 9.91 11.44 -14.95
N ASN A 207 10.67 11.95 -13.99
CA ASN A 207 12.09 11.67 -13.85
C ASN A 207 12.26 10.65 -12.73
N PHE A 208 13.12 9.66 -12.96
CA PHE A 208 13.49 8.72 -11.92
C PHE A 208 14.51 9.37 -11.01
N ASP A 209 14.24 9.28 -9.72
CA ASP A 209 15.13 9.68 -8.65
C ASP A 209 15.35 8.43 -7.79
N PHE A 210 16.59 7.94 -7.79
CA PHE A 210 16.97 6.71 -7.13
C PHE A 210 16.75 6.77 -5.61
N PHE A 211 17.05 7.90 -4.97
CA PHE A 211 16.89 8.07 -3.52
C PHE A 211 15.43 8.22 -3.13
N LEU A 212 14.66 9.01 -3.89
CA LEU A 212 13.22 9.12 -3.69
C LEU A 212 12.53 7.76 -3.85
N CYS A 213 12.91 7.00 -4.88
CA CYS A 213 12.39 5.64 -5.07
C CYS A 213 12.77 4.75 -3.90
N SER A 214 14.03 4.73 -3.48
CA SER A 214 14.47 3.92 -2.33
C SER A 214 13.69 4.26 -1.04
N ALA A 215 13.45 5.55 -0.76
CA ALA A 215 12.63 5.98 0.37
C ALA A 215 11.16 5.54 0.26
N LEU A 216 10.57 5.63 -0.94
CA LEU A 216 9.23 5.07 -1.21
C LEU A 216 9.22 3.54 -1.14
N GLY A 217 10.34 2.87 -1.38
CA GLY A 217 10.53 1.44 -1.21
C GLY A 217 10.39 1.01 0.25
N ILE A 218 10.96 1.79 1.17
CA ILE A 218 10.78 1.59 2.61
C ILE A 218 9.29 1.72 2.97
N LYS A 219 8.60 2.73 2.41
CA LYS A 219 7.15 2.91 2.60
C LYS A 219 6.36 1.70 2.09
N PHE A 220 6.72 1.16 0.92
CA PHE A 220 6.11 -0.03 0.33
C PHE A 220 6.29 -1.26 1.23
N ILE A 221 7.51 -1.51 1.71
CA ILE A 221 7.81 -2.66 2.58
C ILE A 221 7.14 -2.53 3.93
N PHE A 222 7.17 -1.35 4.54
CA PHE A 222 6.45 -1.12 5.79
C PHE A 222 4.95 -1.36 5.61
N TRP A 223 4.37 -0.97 4.47
CA TRP A 223 2.98 -1.28 4.14
C TRP A 223 2.75 -2.79 3.96
N ILE A 224 3.64 -3.49 3.25
CA ILE A 224 3.56 -4.96 3.14
C ILE A 224 3.61 -5.60 4.51
N ILE A 225 4.59 -5.27 5.34
CA ILE A 225 4.74 -5.82 6.70
C ILE A 225 3.46 -5.54 7.50
N LEU A 226 2.98 -4.30 7.52
CA LEU A 226 1.79 -3.93 8.29
C LEU A 226 0.55 -4.76 7.91
N PHE A 227 0.36 -5.05 6.62
CA PHE A 227 -0.80 -5.78 6.12
C PHE A 227 -0.62 -7.29 6.03
N SER A 228 0.61 -7.76 5.82
CA SER A 228 0.93 -9.19 5.72
C SER A 228 1.18 -9.82 7.07
N LEU A 229 1.72 -9.07 8.05
CA LEU A 229 2.16 -9.59 9.33
C LEU A 229 1.07 -10.41 10.05
N PRO A 230 -0.20 -9.99 10.14
CA PRO A 230 -1.22 -10.82 10.80
C PRO A 230 -1.39 -12.20 10.14
N ALA A 231 -1.38 -12.25 8.81
CA ALA A 231 -1.49 -13.50 8.06
C ALA A 231 -0.19 -14.30 8.10
N GLN A 232 0.96 -13.64 8.00
CA GLN A 232 2.30 -14.24 8.05
C GLN A 232 2.68 -14.74 9.43
N ALA A 233 2.18 -14.13 10.51
CA ALA A 233 2.40 -14.62 11.86
C ALA A 233 1.85 -16.03 12.04
N ILE A 234 0.75 -16.37 11.34
CA ILE A 234 0.14 -17.71 11.36
C ILE A 234 0.71 -18.57 10.23
N LEU A 235 0.49 -18.16 8.98
CA LEU A 235 0.82 -18.98 7.81
C LEU A 235 2.33 -19.02 7.53
N GLY A 236 3.04 -17.92 7.80
CA GLY A 236 4.48 -17.85 7.66
C GLY A 236 5.21 -18.65 8.73
N SER A 237 4.75 -18.62 9.98
CA SER A 237 5.33 -19.46 11.05
C SER A 237 5.06 -20.95 10.81
N MET A 238 3.84 -21.32 10.42
CA MET A 238 3.52 -22.69 9.99
C MET A 238 4.35 -23.12 8.77
N GLY A 239 4.51 -22.23 7.79
CA GLY A 239 5.29 -22.50 6.59
C GLY A 239 6.77 -22.69 6.90
N PHE A 240 7.34 -21.85 7.76
CA PHE A 240 8.70 -22.00 8.26
C PHE A 240 8.88 -23.32 9.01
N TYR A 241 7.96 -23.65 9.94
CA TYR A 241 7.98 -24.93 10.65
C TYR A 241 7.98 -26.13 9.69
N LEU A 242 7.18 -26.09 8.62
CA LEU A 242 7.15 -27.15 7.63
C LEU A 242 8.42 -27.24 6.78
N ILE A 243 9.04 -26.10 6.44
CA ILE A 243 10.35 -26.07 5.77
C ILE A 243 11.42 -26.69 6.68
N SER A 244 11.45 -26.32 7.96
CA SER A 244 12.40 -26.85 8.93
C SER A 244 12.25 -28.37 9.15
N ASN A 245 11.06 -28.92 8.95
CA ASN A 245 10.77 -30.35 9.03
C ASN A 245 10.82 -31.08 7.66
N GLY A 246 11.49 -30.48 6.65
CA GLY A 246 11.75 -31.13 5.37
C GLY A 246 10.64 -31.02 4.32
N SER A 247 9.51 -30.38 4.63
CA SER A 247 8.41 -30.14 3.68
C SER A 247 8.54 -28.76 3.02
N VAL A 248 9.64 -28.55 2.29
CA VAL A 248 9.97 -27.26 1.66
C VAL A 248 8.86 -26.72 0.74
N PRO A 249 8.28 -27.53 -0.18
CA PRO A 249 7.25 -27.01 -1.10
C PRO A 249 6.00 -26.54 -0.37
N THR A 250 5.51 -27.34 0.59
CA THR A 250 4.31 -27.03 1.37
C THR A 250 4.51 -25.77 2.20
N GLY A 251 5.66 -25.66 2.86
CA GLY A 251 5.95 -24.48 3.67
C GLY A 251 6.11 -23.19 2.85
N ALA A 252 6.73 -23.28 1.66
CA ALA A 252 6.83 -22.14 0.74
C ALA A 252 5.44 -21.70 0.23
N ILE A 253 4.54 -22.65 -0.07
CA ILE A 253 3.16 -22.35 -0.46
C ILE A 253 2.41 -21.64 0.67
N LEU A 254 2.54 -22.08 1.92
CA LEU A 254 1.88 -21.42 3.05
C LEU A 254 2.37 -19.99 3.26
N ILE A 255 3.68 -19.75 3.17
CA ILE A 255 4.25 -18.40 3.21
C ILE A 255 3.67 -17.55 2.06
N ALA A 256 3.57 -18.09 0.85
CA ALA A 256 3.00 -17.39 -0.29
C ALA A 256 1.50 -17.04 -0.07
N ILE A 257 0.72 -17.97 0.49
CA ILE A 257 -0.70 -17.75 0.84
C ILE A 257 -0.82 -16.60 1.85
N GLY A 258 0.11 -16.49 2.80
CA GLY A 258 0.15 -15.39 3.77
C GLY A 258 0.25 -13.99 3.14
N PHE A 259 0.75 -13.86 1.91
CA PHE A 259 0.81 -12.59 1.19
C PHE A 259 -0.44 -12.27 0.35
N ILE A 260 -1.34 -13.24 0.14
CA ILE A 260 -2.56 -13.05 -0.66
C ILE A 260 -3.42 -11.88 -0.15
N PRO A 261 -3.70 -11.74 1.16
CA PRO A 261 -4.50 -10.61 1.66
C PRO A 261 -3.87 -9.26 1.31
N THR A 262 -2.56 -9.10 1.50
CA THR A 262 -1.81 -7.89 1.15
C THR A 262 -1.91 -7.59 -0.34
N PHE A 263 -1.76 -8.61 -1.18
CA PHE A 263 -1.86 -8.46 -2.63
C PHE A 263 -3.26 -8.04 -3.09
N LEU A 264 -4.32 -8.62 -2.51
CA LEU A 264 -5.71 -8.28 -2.80
C LEU A 264 -6.10 -6.86 -2.35
N MET A 265 -5.49 -6.38 -1.28
CA MET A 265 -5.74 -5.07 -0.69
C MET A 265 -4.99 -3.94 -1.42
N PHE A 266 -3.88 -4.26 -2.08
CA PHE A 266 -3.02 -3.31 -2.77
C PHE A 266 -3.74 -2.35 -3.75
N PRO A 267 -4.57 -2.81 -4.71
CA PRO A 267 -5.26 -1.90 -5.64
C PRO A 267 -6.26 -0.95 -4.94
N LEU A 268 -6.73 -1.29 -3.74
CA LEU A 268 -7.62 -0.43 -2.96
C LEU A 268 -6.84 0.56 -2.09
N ALA A 269 -5.64 0.19 -1.63
CA ALA A 269 -4.79 1.05 -0.82
C ALA A 269 -4.17 2.20 -1.64
N ILE A 270 -3.71 1.93 -2.86
CA ILE A 270 -3.03 2.94 -3.68
C ILE A 270 -3.88 4.22 -3.87
N PRO A 271 -5.18 4.17 -4.23
CA PRO A 271 -6.02 5.37 -4.30
C PRO A 271 -5.99 6.22 -3.03
N HIS A 272 -6.02 5.62 -1.85
CA HIS A 272 -5.88 6.34 -0.57
C HIS A 272 -4.50 6.96 -0.41
N MET A 273 -3.45 6.30 -0.91
CA MET A 273 -2.08 6.83 -0.88
C MET A 273 -1.85 7.98 -1.87
N THR A 274 -2.78 8.22 -2.80
CA THR A 274 -2.68 9.31 -3.79
C THR A 274 -3.29 10.63 -3.37
N VAL A 275 -4.19 10.60 -2.37
CA VAL A 275 -4.91 11.78 -1.86
C VAL A 275 -4.18 12.39 -0.67
N VAL A 276 -4.65 13.57 -0.23
CA VAL A 276 -4.00 14.35 0.84
C VAL A 276 -3.95 13.56 2.14
N ASP A 277 -5.06 12.94 2.53
CA ASP A 277 -5.10 12.06 3.71
C ASP A 277 -4.94 10.58 3.29
N SER A 278 -3.73 10.06 3.52
CA SER A 278 -3.40 8.67 3.26
C SER A 278 -3.79 7.70 4.39
N THR A 279 -4.26 8.21 5.53
CA THR A 279 -4.53 7.43 6.75
C THR A 279 -5.43 6.20 6.50
N PRO A 280 -6.53 6.29 5.72
CA PRO A 280 -7.35 5.11 5.46
C PRO A 280 -6.60 3.98 4.74
N GLY A 281 -5.59 4.32 3.93
CA GLY A 281 -4.72 3.35 3.24
C GLY A 281 -3.77 2.58 4.16
N TRP A 282 -3.52 3.12 5.36
CA TRP A 282 -2.68 2.50 6.39
C TRP A 282 -3.47 1.69 7.41
N LEU A 283 -4.78 1.91 7.51
CA LEU A 283 -5.62 1.28 8.52
C LEU A 283 -6.29 0.02 7.97
N MET A 284 -5.75 -1.15 8.32
CA MET A 284 -6.24 -2.47 7.87
C MET A 284 -7.76 -2.62 8.05
N HIS A 285 -8.32 -2.26 9.21
CA HIS A 285 -9.76 -2.38 9.46
C HIS A 285 -10.63 -1.50 8.55
N LYS A 286 -10.14 -0.32 8.12
CA LYS A 286 -10.85 0.52 7.16
C LYS A 286 -10.74 -0.08 5.76
N LEU A 287 -9.55 -0.54 5.39
CA LEU A 287 -9.30 -1.12 4.08
C LEU A 287 -10.09 -2.42 3.87
N VAL A 288 -10.17 -3.29 4.89
CA VAL A 288 -10.96 -4.53 4.85
C VAL A 288 -12.44 -4.22 4.61
N LYS A 289 -13.00 -3.20 5.27
CA LYS A 289 -14.40 -2.77 5.01
C LYS A 289 -14.59 -2.29 3.57
N THR A 290 -13.62 -1.56 3.01
CA THR A 290 -13.64 -1.13 1.61
C THR A 290 -13.49 -2.33 0.66
N PHE A 291 -12.63 -3.29 0.98
CA PHE A 291 -12.42 -4.50 0.22
C PHE A 291 -13.64 -5.38 0.14
N LEU A 292 -14.35 -5.61 1.24
CA LEU A 292 -15.59 -6.39 1.21
C LEU A 292 -16.64 -5.76 0.29
N LYS A 293 -16.65 -4.43 0.12
CA LYS A 293 -17.53 -3.72 -0.82
C LYS A 293 -17.03 -3.78 -2.27
N LEU A 294 -15.71 -3.77 -2.46
CA LEU A 294 -15.02 -3.67 -3.75
C LEU A 294 -14.22 -4.93 -4.09
N PHE A 295 -14.67 -6.08 -3.60
CA PHE A 295 -13.98 -7.36 -3.77
C PHE A 295 -13.81 -7.72 -5.25
N LYS A 296 -14.89 -7.58 -6.04
CA LYS A 296 -14.87 -7.95 -7.47
C LYS A 296 -13.91 -7.07 -8.29
N PRO A 297 -13.93 -5.72 -8.19
CA PRO A 297 -12.94 -4.89 -8.86
C PRO A 297 -11.50 -5.17 -8.43
N ALA A 298 -11.25 -5.36 -7.13
CA ALA A 298 -9.91 -5.66 -6.61
C ALA A 298 -9.39 -7.00 -7.13
N PHE A 299 -10.22 -8.04 -7.09
CA PHE A 299 -9.87 -9.36 -7.61
C PHE A 299 -9.61 -9.33 -9.11
N PHE A 300 -10.42 -8.58 -9.88
CA PHE A 300 -10.18 -8.40 -11.31
C PHE A 300 -8.84 -7.71 -11.59
N TRP A 301 -8.47 -6.67 -10.83
CA TRP A 301 -7.15 -6.06 -10.95
C TRP A 301 -6.03 -7.07 -10.67
N CYS A 302 -6.16 -7.87 -9.61
CA CYS A 302 -5.20 -8.92 -9.28
C CYS A 302 -5.08 -9.98 -10.39
N PHE A 303 -6.21 -10.37 -11.00
CA PHE A 303 -6.22 -11.27 -12.15
C PHE A 303 -5.47 -10.67 -13.35
N VAL A 304 -5.76 -9.42 -13.70
CA VAL A 304 -5.04 -8.71 -14.77
C VAL A 304 -3.55 -8.62 -14.47
N PHE A 305 -3.18 -8.32 -13.22
CA PHE A 305 -1.78 -8.27 -12.79
C PHE A 305 -1.08 -9.62 -12.99
N ILE A 306 -1.68 -10.73 -12.54
CA ILE A 306 -1.10 -12.06 -12.70
C ILE A 306 -0.91 -12.37 -14.18
N VAL A 307 -1.98 -12.26 -14.99
CA VAL A 307 -1.95 -12.58 -16.43
C VAL A 307 -0.86 -11.79 -17.16
N THR A 308 -0.77 -10.48 -16.89
CA THR A 308 0.22 -9.62 -17.54
C THR A 308 1.64 -9.82 -17.01
N THR A 309 1.81 -10.35 -15.80
CA THR A 309 3.14 -10.63 -15.20
C THR A 309 3.64 -12.05 -15.48
N LEU A 310 2.78 -12.96 -15.98
CA LEU A 310 3.15 -14.35 -16.30
C LEU A 310 4.43 -14.48 -17.14
N PRO A 311 4.67 -13.69 -18.21
CA PRO A 311 5.92 -13.81 -18.98
C PRO A 311 7.17 -13.50 -18.15
N ALA A 312 7.11 -12.48 -17.29
CA ALA A 312 8.21 -12.14 -16.40
C ALA A 312 8.44 -13.24 -15.35
N LEU A 313 7.36 -13.77 -14.75
CA LEU A 313 7.44 -14.90 -13.81
C LEU A 313 7.98 -16.16 -14.48
N GLY A 314 7.61 -16.42 -15.74
CA GLY A 314 8.12 -17.54 -16.53
C GLY A 314 9.63 -17.46 -16.74
N CYS A 315 10.16 -16.26 -17.00
CA CYS A 315 11.61 -16.04 -17.10
C CYS A 315 12.31 -16.33 -15.76
N LEU A 316 11.75 -15.87 -14.64
CA LEU A 316 12.33 -16.13 -13.31
C LEU A 316 12.28 -17.61 -12.93
N ALA A 317 11.17 -18.30 -13.25
CA ALA A 317 11.05 -19.74 -13.06
C ALA A 317 12.07 -20.50 -13.93
N ALA A 318 12.28 -20.07 -15.18
CA ALA A 318 13.28 -20.66 -16.06
C ALA A 318 14.71 -20.53 -15.51
N VAL A 319 15.06 -19.39 -14.90
CA VAL A 319 16.36 -19.24 -14.19
C VAL A 319 16.50 -20.28 -13.09
N GLY A 320 15.47 -20.46 -12.27
CA GLY A 320 15.49 -21.45 -11.18
C GLY A 320 15.65 -22.89 -11.69
N VAL A 321 14.94 -23.25 -12.75
CA VAL A 321 14.98 -24.62 -13.33
C VAL A 321 16.29 -24.88 -14.08
N MET A 322 16.77 -23.93 -14.87
CA MET A 322 17.93 -24.14 -15.75
C MET A 322 19.26 -23.94 -15.06
N SER A 323 19.35 -23.03 -14.09
CA SER A 323 20.63 -22.60 -13.50
C SER A 323 20.64 -22.66 -11.98
N GLY A 324 19.57 -23.13 -11.32
CA GLY A 324 19.45 -23.11 -9.87
C GLY A 324 20.57 -23.88 -9.14
N ASN A 325 20.86 -25.10 -9.57
CA ASN A 325 21.90 -25.94 -8.96
C ASN A 325 23.31 -25.37 -9.20
N ASP A 326 23.58 -24.92 -10.43
CA ASP A 326 24.88 -24.37 -10.81
C ASP A 326 25.14 -23.04 -10.10
N LEU A 327 24.13 -22.17 -10.00
CA LEU A 327 24.20 -20.93 -9.21
C LEU A 327 24.45 -21.22 -7.73
N ASN A 328 23.75 -22.20 -7.16
CA ASN A 328 23.95 -22.56 -5.76
C ASN A 328 25.39 -23.03 -5.51
N THR A 329 25.93 -23.88 -6.40
CA THR A 329 27.31 -24.36 -6.35
C THR A 329 28.32 -23.23 -6.53
N PHE A 330 28.08 -22.34 -7.49
CA PHE A 330 28.91 -21.15 -7.72
C PHE A 330 28.97 -20.26 -6.47
N PHE A 331 27.81 -19.91 -5.88
CA PHE A 331 27.76 -19.06 -4.70
C PHE A 331 28.28 -19.76 -3.42
N SER A 332 28.15 -21.09 -3.30
CA SER A 332 28.80 -21.83 -2.20
C SER A 332 30.32 -21.77 -2.32
N ASN A 333 30.87 -21.90 -3.53
CA ASN A 333 32.31 -21.80 -3.78
C ASN A 333 32.82 -20.38 -3.50
N VAL A 334 32.06 -19.34 -3.86
CA VAL A 334 32.41 -17.95 -3.51
C VAL A 334 32.49 -17.77 -1.98
N ARG A 335 31.51 -18.26 -1.22
CA ARG A 335 31.54 -18.18 0.25
C ARG A 335 32.69 -18.99 0.84
N TYR A 336 32.94 -20.17 0.29
CA TYR A 336 34.07 -21.02 0.69
C TYR A 336 35.40 -20.29 0.50
N ASN A 337 35.64 -19.70 -0.68
CA ASN A 337 36.84 -18.91 -0.94
C ASN A 337 36.97 -17.70 -0.02
N SER A 338 35.84 -17.02 0.27
CA SER A 338 35.82 -15.92 1.23
C SER A 338 36.21 -16.37 2.65
N SER A 339 35.78 -17.56 3.07
CA SER A 339 36.16 -18.13 4.38
C SER A 339 37.64 -18.51 4.46
N ILE A 340 38.23 -19.06 3.39
CA ILE A 340 39.67 -19.31 3.31
C ILE A 340 40.45 -17.99 3.44
N ALA A 341 40.05 -16.96 2.67
CA ALA A 341 40.72 -15.66 2.72
C ALA A 341 40.63 -15.01 4.11
N ARG A 342 39.50 -15.18 4.82
CA ARG A 342 39.32 -14.72 6.20
C ARG A 342 40.30 -15.38 7.15
N ASP A 343 40.35 -16.71 7.13
CA ASP A 343 41.12 -17.49 8.11
C ASP A 343 42.63 -17.35 7.82
N ASN A 344 43.04 -17.29 6.55
CA ASN A 344 44.43 -16.98 6.16
C ASN A 344 44.82 -15.55 6.56
N GLY A 345 43.95 -14.56 6.35
CA GLY A 345 44.23 -13.17 6.76
C GLY A 345 44.29 -12.98 8.28
N ALA A 346 43.53 -13.78 9.04
CA ALA A 346 43.61 -13.80 10.50
C ALA A 346 44.93 -14.39 10.99
N LYS A 347 45.41 -15.47 10.34
CA LYS A 347 46.72 -16.06 10.61
C LYS A 347 47.86 -15.09 10.31
N GLU A 348 47.84 -14.46 9.14
CA GLU A 348 48.83 -13.45 8.74
C GLU A 348 48.88 -12.30 9.76
N TYR A 349 47.71 -11.77 10.17
CA TYR A 349 47.64 -10.74 11.20
C TYR A 349 48.20 -11.21 12.56
N ALA A 350 47.90 -12.43 12.97
CA ALA A 350 48.41 -12.99 14.23
C ALA A 350 49.94 -13.16 14.21
N GLU A 351 50.49 -13.61 13.08
CA GLU A 351 51.93 -13.73 12.85
C GLU A 351 52.62 -12.36 12.88
N GLU A 352 52.05 -11.37 12.17
CA GLU A 352 52.56 -9.98 12.16
C GLU A 352 52.56 -9.35 13.56
N ASN A 353 51.52 -9.60 14.35
CA ASN A 353 51.35 -9.03 15.69
C ASN A 353 51.89 -9.92 16.82
N LYS A 354 52.53 -11.05 16.49
CA LYS A 354 53.15 -12.00 17.43
C LYS A 354 52.19 -12.48 18.53
N ILE A 355 50.94 -12.74 18.16
CA ILE A 355 49.91 -13.25 19.08
C ILE A 355 50.20 -14.73 19.36
N LYS A 356 50.59 -15.07 20.59
CA LYS A 356 51.06 -16.42 20.95
C LYS A 356 49.94 -17.47 21.03
N ASP A 357 48.74 -17.04 21.41
CA ASP A 357 47.60 -17.94 21.68
C ASP A 357 46.59 -17.97 20.51
N PHE A 358 47.06 -17.75 19.28
CA PHE A 358 46.19 -17.77 18.10
C PHE A 358 45.81 -19.21 17.73
N VAL A 359 44.51 -19.48 17.66
CA VAL A 359 43.97 -20.76 17.18
C VAL A 359 43.67 -20.63 15.69
N GLU A 360 44.30 -21.48 14.88
CA GLU A 360 44.08 -21.49 13.43
C GLU A 360 42.62 -21.82 13.08
N GLY A 361 42.09 -21.12 12.08
CA GLY A 361 40.75 -21.34 11.60
C GLY A 361 40.62 -22.66 10.82
N PRO A 362 39.41 -23.25 10.73
CA PRO A 362 39.19 -24.52 10.05
C PRO A 362 39.45 -24.47 8.53
N PHE A 363 39.65 -23.28 7.94
CA PHE A 363 39.95 -23.11 6.52
C PHE A 363 41.38 -22.66 6.22
N THR A 364 42.22 -22.49 7.24
CA THR A 364 43.63 -22.12 7.06
C THR A 364 44.35 -23.17 6.20
N GLY A 365 45.10 -22.71 5.18
CA GLY A 365 45.89 -23.58 4.29
C GLY A 365 45.09 -24.39 3.26
N LYS A 366 43.75 -24.27 3.22
CA LYS A 366 42.94 -24.90 2.17
C LYS A 366 43.07 -24.16 0.84
N THR A 367 42.94 -24.89 -0.27
CA THR A 367 42.98 -24.33 -1.61
C THR A 367 41.63 -23.70 -2.00
N PRO A 368 41.63 -22.50 -2.62
CA PRO A 368 40.41 -21.92 -3.18
C PRO A 368 39.80 -22.82 -4.25
N ALA A 369 38.47 -22.92 -4.27
CA ALA A 369 37.73 -23.56 -5.34
C ALA A 369 37.79 -22.68 -6.61
N GLU A 370 37.91 -23.32 -7.78
CA GLU A 370 37.80 -22.64 -9.06
C GLU A 370 36.37 -22.14 -9.28
N LEU A 371 36.25 -20.95 -9.85
CA LEU A 371 34.96 -20.30 -10.10
C LEU A 371 34.74 -20.23 -11.60
N ASP A 372 33.66 -20.86 -12.07
CA ASP A 372 33.23 -20.75 -13.46
C ASP A 372 32.19 -19.61 -13.60
N PRO A 373 32.56 -18.45 -14.16
CA PRO A 373 31.64 -17.32 -14.33
C PRO A 373 30.62 -17.55 -15.45
N SER A 374 30.80 -18.56 -16.32
CA SER A 374 29.90 -18.82 -17.46
C SER A 374 28.47 -19.16 -17.01
N VAL A 375 28.35 -19.74 -15.81
CA VAL A 375 27.08 -20.05 -15.12
C VAL A 375 26.17 -18.82 -14.96
N LEU A 376 26.74 -17.60 -14.93
CA LEU A 376 25.97 -16.36 -14.75
C LEU A 376 25.34 -15.84 -16.05
N ILE A 377 25.74 -16.34 -17.22
CA ILE A 377 25.31 -15.80 -18.53
C ILE A 377 23.81 -16.02 -18.75
N VAL A 378 23.34 -17.27 -18.62
CA VAL A 378 21.93 -17.62 -18.86
C VAL A 378 20.99 -16.89 -17.88
N PRO A 379 21.24 -16.88 -16.57
CA PRO A 379 20.46 -16.08 -15.61
C PRO A 379 20.42 -14.60 -15.95
N SER A 380 21.54 -14.01 -16.37
CA SER A 380 21.62 -12.58 -16.71
C SER A 380 20.76 -12.22 -17.92
N ILE A 381 20.79 -13.04 -18.97
CA ILE A 381 19.96 -12.85 -20.17
C ILE A 381 18.47 -12.98 -19.80
N LEU A 382 18.10 -14.05 -19.11
CA LEU A 382 16.71 -14.27 -18.69
C LEU A 382 16.21 -13.18 -17.74
N TRP A 383 17.07 -12.63 -16.87
CA TRP A 383 16.73 -11.51 -16.00
C TRP A 383 16.47 -10.21 -16.78
N ILE A 384 17.29 -9.91 -17.80
CA ILE A 384 17.07 -8.75 -18.67
C ILE A 384 15.73 -8.91 -19.43
N VAL A 385 15.44 -10.11 -19.93
CA VAL A 385 14.15 -10.42 -20.57
C VAL A 385 12.99 -10.29 -19.59
N ALA A 386 13.16 -10.74 -18.34
CA ALA A 386 12.15 -10.55 -17.28
C ALA A 386 11.88 -9.07 -17.02
N CYS A 387 12.93 -8.24 -16.93
CA CYS A 387 12.79 -6.79 -16.78
C CYS A 387 12.06 -6.16 -17.97
N MET A 388 12.30 -6.66 -19.18
CA MET A 388 11.65 -6.19 -20.41
C MET A 388 10.14 -6.45 -20.40
N PHE A 389 9.70 -7.60 -19.89
CA PHE A 389 8.27 -7.91 -19.73
C PHE A 389 7.64 -7.20 -18.52
N TYR A 390 8.38 -7.06 -17.42
CA TYR A 390 7.91 -6.42 -16.21
C TYR A 390 7.55 -4.94 -16.40
N ALA A 391 8.38 -4.19 -17.15
CA ALA A 391 8.20 -2.75 -17.33
C ALA A 391 6.86 -2.31 -17.98
N PRO A 392 6.44 -2.85 -19.14
CA PRO A 392 5.13 -2.53 -19.72
C PRO A 392 3.99 -3.01 -18.82
N THR A 393 4.15 -4.17 -18.19
CA THR A 393 3.17 -4.73 -17.25
C THR A 393 2.94 -3.82 -16.04
N LEU A 394 3.98 -3.22 -15.47
CA LEU A 394 3.85 -2.28 -14.36
C LEU A 394 2.96 -1.08 -14.75
N ILE A 395 3.24 -0.46 -15.90
CA ILE A 395 2.51 0.73 -16.38
C ILE A 395 1.06 0.37 -16.74
N TYR A 396 0.88 -0.78 -17.38
CA TYR A 396 -0.43 -1.31 -17.73
C TYR A 396 -1.29 -1.47 -16.46
N ASN A 397 -0.79 -2.18 -15.46
CA ASN A 397 -1.51 -2.40 -14.21
C ASN A 397 -1.73 -1.12 -13.40
N ALA A 398 -0.79 -0.16 -13.46
CA ALA A 398 -0.98 1.16 -12.86
C ALA A 398 -2.17 1.91 -13.48
N ARG A 399 -2.35 1.80 -14.80
CA ARG A 399 -3.51 2.38 -15.48
C ARG A 399 -4.81 1.67 -15.12
N VAL A 400 -4.83 0.34 -15.09
CA VAL A 400 -6.00 -0.43 -14.63
C VAL A 400 -6.38 -0.04 -13.20
N ASN A 401 -5.40 0.17 -12.32
CA ASN A 401 -5.63 0.66 -10.96
C ASN A 401 -6.23 2.08 -10.96
N GLY A 402 -5.73 2.97 -11.83
CA GLY A 402 -6.29 4.30 -12.02
C GLY A 402 -7.76 4.27 -12.46
N LEU A 403 -8.11 3.37 -13.37
CA LEU A 403 -9.50 3.17 -13.79
C LEU A 403 -10.35 2.62 -12.64
N LEU A 404 -9.84 1.66 -11.87
CA LEU A 404 -10.51 1.17 -10.66
C LEU A 404 -10.81 2.34 -9.72
N ALA A 405 -9.84 3.22 -9.48
CA ALA A 405 -9.99 4.38 -8.61
C ALA A 405 -11.06 5.36 -9.12
N VAL A 406 -11.13 5.59 -10.43
CA VAL A 406 -12.11 6.50 -11.05
C VAL A 406 -13.54 5.93 -10.99
N HIS A 407 -13.69 4.65 -11.32
CA HIS A 407 -15.00 3.98 -11.35
C HIS A 407 -15.52 3.64 -9.94
N CYS A 408 -14.63 3.38 -8.98
CA CYS A 408 -14.99 3.04 -7.59
C CYS A 408 -14.84 4.21 -6.60
N LYS A 409 -14.53 5.43 -7.08
CA LYS A 409 -14.34 6.65 -6.27
C LYS A 409 -15.33 6.85 -5.10
N PRO A 410 -16.66 6.74 -5.29
CA PRO A 410 -17.62 6.95 -4.20
C PRO A 410 -17.55 5.87 -3.13
N ASP A 411 -17.27 4.63 -3.53
CA ASP A 411 -17.24 3.48 -2.62
C ASP A 411 -15.88 3.38 -1.88
N LEU A 412 -14.82 3.99 -2.44
CA LEU A 412 -13.50 4.11 -1.81
C LEU A 412 -13.47 5.07 -0.61
N ASN A 413 -14.43 5.99 -0.45
CA ASN A 413 -14.44 7.00 0.63
C ASN A 413 -13.12 7.81 0.72
N LEU A 414 -12.62 8.27 -0.44
CA LEU A 414 -11.40 9.07 -0.50
C LEU A 414 -11.57 10.43 0.18
N ILE A 415 -10.70 10.74 1.13
CA ILE A 415 -10.67 12.03 1.84
C ILE A 415 -9.80 12.99 1.02
N THR A 416 -10.45 13.80 0.18
CA THR A 416 -9.74 14.69 -0.77
C THR A 416 -9.38 16.06 -0.18
N LYS A 417 -9.94 16.41 0.98
CA LYS A 417 -9.61 17.63 1.73
C LYS A 417 -9.17 17.20 3.12
N ALA A 418 -8.04 17.72 3.59
CA ALA A 418 -7.73 17.60 5.02
C ALA A 418 -8.82 18.35 5.78
N ASP A 419 -9.35 17.76 6.85
CA ASP A 419 -10.23 18.50 7.76
C ASP A 419 -9.43 19.70 8.27
N GLU A 420 -9.86 20.91 7.93
CA GLU A 420 -9.28 22.12 8.48
C GLU A 420 -9.47 22.03 9.99
N VAL A 421 -8.37 21.91 10.73
CA VAL A 421 -8.41 21.94 12.19
C VAL A 421 -8.90 23.33 12.55
N LYS A 422 -10.22 23.47 12.74
CA LYS A 422 -10.84 24.70 13.19
C LYS A 422 -10.14 25.06 14.49
N TYR A 423 -9.41 26.18 14.50
CA TYR A 423 -8.74 26.66 15.69
C TYR A 423 -9.79 26.87 16.77
N VAL A 424 -9.82 25.98 17.75
CA VAL A 424 -10.61 26.15 18.97
C VAL A 424 -9.78 27.00 19.90
N SER A 425 -10.28 28.16 20.27
CA SER A 425 -9.58 29.05 21.21
C SER A 425 -9.31 28.33 22.54
N LYS A 426 -8.21 28.66 23.22
CA LYS A 426 -7.90 28.10 24.56
C LYS A 426 -9.09 28.20 25.52
N ALA A 427 -9.82 29.32 25.49
CA ALA A 427 -11.00 29.58 26.32
C ALA A 427 -12.18 28.63 26.03
N GLU A 428 -12.29 28.12 24.81
CA GLU A 428 -13.36 27.18 24.41
C GLU A 428 -12.95 25.72 24.65
N ARG A 429 -11.63 25.44 24.64
CA ARG A 429 -11.04 24.16 25.05
C ARG A 429 -11.12 23.94 26.56
N GLU A 430 -10.95 24.99 27.36
CA GLU A 430 -11.14 24.95 28.82
C GLU A 430 -12.61 24.68 29.20
N LYS A 431 -13.57 25.14 28.39
CA LYS A 431 -15.00 24.90 28.62
C LYS A 431 -15.47 23.47 28.30
N THR A 432 -14.77 22.76 27.43
CA THR A 432 -15.17 21.43 26.97
C THR A 432 -14.55 20.28 27.78
N GLY A 433 -13.52 20.57 28.59
CA GLY A 433 -12.81 19.59 29.41
C GLY A 433 -12.10 18.49 28.60
N PRO A 434 -11.19 17.71 29.20
CA PRO A 434 -10.67 16.53 28.54
C PRO A 434 -11.77 15.50 28.33
N ALA A 435 -11.92 14.99 27.11
CA ALA A 435 -12.96 14.02 26.74
C ALA A 435 -12.89 12.70 27.54
N THR A 436 -11.80 12.43 28.25
CA THR A 436 -11.60 11.25 29.09
C THR A 436 -10.59 11.56 30.19
N ALA A 437 -10.92 11.25 31.45
CA ALA A 437 -10.02 11.50 32.58
C ALA A 437 -8.78 10.59 32.49
N ARG A 438 -7.58 11.15 32.76
CA ARG A 438 -6.29 10.44 32.70
C ARG A 438 -6.29 9.08 33.39
N TRP A 439 -6.86 9.01 34.60
CA TRP A 439 -6.90 7.78 35.38
C TRP A 439 -7.70 6.67 34.68
N LYS A 440 -8.73 7.01 33.89
CA LYS A 440 -9.50 6.01 33.11
C LYS A 440 -8.67 5.42 31.98
N LEU A 441 -7.85 6.24 31.31
CA LEU A 441 -6.95 5.77 30.26
C LEU A 441 -5.78 4.96 30.84
N ALA A 442 -5.23 5.39 31.97
CA ALA A 442 -4.18 4.66 32.66
C ALA A 442 -4.67 3.30 33.17
N THR A 443 -5.84 3.26 33.81
CA THR A 443 -6.45 1.99 34.28
C THR A 443 -6.83 1.08 33.12
N ALA A 444 -7.38 1.62 32.03
CA ALA A 444 -7.62 0.84 30.81
C ALA A 444 -6.32 0.30 30.20
N GLY A 445 -5.26 1.10 30.21
CA GLY A 445 -3.95 0.69 29.72
C GLY A 445 -3.32 -0.42 30.56
N VAL A 446 -3.37 -0.30 31.89
CA VAL A 446 -2.90 -1.32 32.83
C VAL A 446 -3.73 -2.59 32.73
N GLY A 447 -5.06 -2.48 32.75
CA GLY A 447 -5.95 -3.63 32.64
C GLY A 447 -5.82 -4.35 31.29
N GLY A 448 -5.73 -3.60 30.19
CA GLY A 448 -5.50 -4.15 28.86
C GLY A 448 -4.13 -4.82 28.72
N GLY A 449 -3.07 -4.18 29.25
CA GLY A 449 -1.72 -4.73 29.27
C GLY A 449 -1.61 -6.00 30.10
N ALA A 450 -2.20 -6.02 31.29
CA ALA A 450 -2.22 -7.20 32.16
C ALA A 450 -3.02 -8.35 31.54
N GLY A 451 -4.20 -8.07 30.97
CA GLY A 451 -5.02 -9.10 30.31
C GLY A 451 -4.33 -9.70 29.08
N LEU A 452 -3.77 -8.86 28.20
CA LEU A 452 -3.02 -9.32 27.03
C LEU A 452 -1.73 -10.06 27.43
N GLY A 453 -0.97 -9.50 28.38
CA GLY A 453 0.27 -10.09 28.85
C GLY A 453 0.06 -11.43 29.56
N ALA A 454 -0.99 -11.58 30.38
CA ALA A 454 -1.34 -12.85 31.01
C ALA A 454 -1.76 -13.89 29.97
N ALA A 455 -2.57 -13.51 28.98
CA ALA A 455 -2.93 -14.42 27.89
C ALA A 455 -1.68 -14.89 27.13
N LEU A 456 -0.77 -13.97 26.80
CA LEU A 456 0.51 -14.31 26.16
C LEU A 456 1.36 -15.22 27.03
N TYR A 457 1.50 -14.93 28.33
CA TYR A 457 2.25 -15.72 29.30
C TYR A 457 1.81 -17.18 29.31
N PHE A 458 0.50 -17.45 29.39
CA PHE A 458 -0.02 -18.83 29.38
C PHE A 458 0.05 -19.51 28.02
N LEU A 459 0.07 -18.74 26.93
CA LEU A 459 0.20 -19.27 25.57
C LEU A 459 1.65 -19.53 25.16
N VAL A 460 2.64 -19.01 25.89
CA VAL A 460 4.09 -19.22 25.62
C VAL A 460 4.43 -20.69 25.31
N PRO A 461 4.08 -21.69 26.15
CA PRO A 461 4.46 -23.08 25.88
C PRO A 461 3.76 -23.68 24.64
N MET A 462 2.69 -23.06 24.15
CA MET A 462 1.95 -23.51 22.97
C MET A 462 2.41 -22.81 21.68
N MET A 463 3.19 -21.73 21.80
CA MET A 463 3.61 -20.92 20.66
C MET A 463 5.00 -21.35 20.16
N PRO A 464 5.23 -21.36 18.84
CA PRO A 464 6.58 -21.52 18.30
C PRO A 464 7.51 -20.40 18.80
N GLU A 465 8.74 -20.75 19.13
CA GLU A 465 9.78 -19.82 19.61
C GLU A 465 9.94 -18.59 18.69
N MET A 466 9.98 -18.80 17.38
CA MET A 466 10.04 -17.71 16.40
C MET A 466 8.87 -16.73 16.51
N LEU A 467 7.65 -17.22 16.79
CA LEU A 467 6.48 -16.35 16.95
C LEU A 467 6.63 -15.49 18.22
N LEU A 468 7.19 -16.05 19.28
CA LEU A 468 7.44 -15.31 20.52
C LEU A 468 8.44 -14.17 20.30
N TYR A 469 9.53 -14.40 19.57
CA TYR A 469 10.46 -13.34 19.20
C TYR A 469 9.83 -12.29 18.28
N VAL A 470 8.96 -12.68 17.35
CA VAL A 470 8.20 -11.73 16.52
C VAL A 470 7.29 -10.86 17.39
N LEU A 471 6.56 -11.45 18.34
CA LEU A 471 5.71 -10.72 19.27
C LEU A 471 6.51 -9.76 20.16
N LEU A 472 7.68 -10.19 20.64
CA LEU A 472 8.62 -9.36 21.39
C LEU A 472 9.14 -8.19 20.54
N GLY A 473 9.44 -8.44 19.26
CA GLY A 473 9.86 -7.42 18.29
C GLY A 473 8.76 -6.39 18.02
N ILE A 474 7.52 -6.82 17.80
CA ILE A 474 6.36 -5.91 17.63
C ILE A 474 6.15 -5.07 18.88
N ASN A 475 6.27 -5.68 20.06
CA ASN A 475 6.13 -4.99 21.33
C ASN A 475 7.19 -3.90 21.48
N SER A 476 8.45 -4.26 21.22
CA SER A 476 9.59 -3.33 21.25
C SER A 476 9.44 -2.18 20.27
N LEU A 477 9.04 -2.44 19.01
CA LEU A 477 8.80 -1.41 18.00
C LEU A 477 7.64 -0.46 18.39
N THR A 478 6.60 -0.99 19.02
CA THR A 478 5.46 -0.19 19.49
C THR A 478 5.87 0.72 20.64
N ILE A 479 6.66 0.21 21.59
CA ILE A 479 7.25 1.00 22.68
C ILE A 479 8.14 2.11 22.11
N LEU A 480 9.02 1.80 21.16
CA LEU A 480 9.89 2.78 20.50
C LEU A 480 9.08 3.85 19.74
N GLY A 481 7.98 3.48 19.09
CA GLY A 481 7.08 4.42 18.42
C GLY A 481 6.37 5.37 19.40
N CYS A 482 5.88 4.84 20.53
CA CYS A 482 5.27 5.66 21.58
C CYS A 482 6.30 6.59 22.25
N PHE A 483 7.51 6.09 22.46
CA PHE A 483 8.63 6.87 22.97
C PHE A 483 8.99 8.01 22.01
N GLY A 484 9.21 7.71 20.73
CA GLY A 484 9.56 8.71 19.71
C GLY A 484 8.49 9.78 19.51
N THR A 485 7.21 9.39 19.47
CA THR A 485 6.09 10.36 19.40
C THR A 485 6.05 11.27 20.63
N THR A 486 6.33 10.73 21.81
CA THR A 486 6.44 11.51 23.03
C THR A 486 7.63 12.48 22.99
N LEU A 487 8.80 12.06 22.51
CA LEU A 487 9.96 12.94 22.32
C LEU A 487 9.67 14.10 21.36
N VAL A 488 9.02 13.81 20.23
CA VAL A 488 8.57 14.85 19.29
C VAL A 488 7.66 15.84 20.01
N LYS A 489 6.75 15.36 20.86
CA LYS A 489 5.86 16.23 21.64
C LYS A 489 6.60 17.07 22.67
N ILE A 490 7.56 16.51 23.38
CA ILE A 490 8.42 17.24 24.34
C ILE A 490 9.18 18.36 23.61
N ASN A 491 9.75 18.07 22.44
CA ASN A 491 10.45 19.06 21.64
C ASN A 491 9.53 20.21 21.18
N GLN A 492 8.27 19.90 20.83
CA GLN A 492 7.29 20.89 20.40
C GLN A 492 6.75 21.77 21.55
N ARG A 493 6.61 21.21 22.76
CA ARG A 493 5.97 21.87 23.91
C ARG A 493 6.96 22.60 24.81
N ASP A 494 8.09 21.96 25.12
CA ASP A 494 8.97 22.41 26.19
C ASP A 494 10.29 22.97 25.65
N SER A 495 11.12 22.15 24.99
CA SER A 495 12.35 22.55 24.29
C SER A 495 13.16 21.33 23.79
N ILE A 496 14.17 21.58 22.96
CA ILE A 496 15.18 20.58 22.56
C ILE A 496 15.91 20.00 23.78
N GLY A 497 16.25 20.82 24.78
CA GLY A 497 16.97 20.34 25.97
C GLY A 497 16.18 19.30 26.77
N GLN A 498 14.88 19.52 26.95
CA GLN A 498 14.01 18.53 27.61
C GLN A 498 13.75 17.30 26.73
N CYS A 499 13.74 17.46 25.41
CA CYS A 499 13.67 16.33 24.48
C CYS A 499 14.92 15.44 24.62
N LEU A 500 16.11 16.02 24.67
CA LEU A 500 17.35 15.28 24.92
C LEU A 500 17.33 14.59 26.29
N LEU A 501 16.83 15.25 27.33
CA LEU A 501 16.65 14.63 28.64
C LEU A 501 15.72 13.41 28.57
N GLY A 502 14.60 13.53 27.84
CA GLY A 502 13.69 12.41 27.61
C GLY A 502 14.30 11.28 26.78
N LEU A 503 15.21 11.59 25.85
CA LEU A 503 15.92 10.60 25.05
C LEU A 503 16.82 9.72 25.94
N PHE A 504 17.52 10.34 26.90
CA PHE A 504 18.42 9.62 27.82
C PHE A 504 17.69 9.02 29.04
N ILE A 505 16.55 9.59 29.44
CA ILE A 505 15.78 9.15 30.61
C ILE A 505 14.35 8.79 30.16
N SER A 506 14.15 7.54 29.75
CA SER A 506 12.86 7.05 29.24
C SER A 506 11.70 7.25 30.21
N LEU A 507 11.95 7.12 31.52
CA LEU A 507 10.96 7.38 32.57
C LEU A 507 10.51 8.85 32.59
N TYR A 508 11.43 9.80 32.35
CA TYR A 508 11.09 11.21 32.24
C TYR A 508 10.16 11.45 31.04
N ALA A 509 10.49 10.88 29.88
CA ALA A 509 9.64 10.97 28.70
C ALA A 509 8.25 10.37 28.96
N TYR A 510 8.17 9.22 29.64
CA TYR A 510 6.91 8.56 29.98
C TYR A 510 6.04 9.43 30.91
N VAL A 511 6.62 9.99 31.98
CA VAL A 511 5.90 10.88 32.91
C VAL A 511 5.43 12.15 32.19
N LYS A 512 6.29 12.76 31.36
CA LYS A 512 5.91 13.92 30.54
C LYS A 512 4.82 13.60 29.52
N GLY A 513 4.85 12.43 28.92
CA GLY A 513 3.79 11.97 28.02
C GLY A 513 2.44 11.92 28.71
N TRP A 514 2.37 11.39 29.94
CA TRP A 514 1.16 11.46 30.77
C TRP A 514 0.81 12.89 31.17
N ALA A 515 1.80 13.75 31.41
CA ALA A 515 1.58 15.18 31.64
C ALA A 515 0.88 15.86 30.43
N TYR A 516 1.20 15.47 29.20
CA TYR A 516 0.52 15.99 28.01
C TYR A 516 -0.83 15.31 27.74
N ALA A 517 -1.09 14.15 28.32
CA ALA A 517 -2.37 13.47 28.18
C ALA A 517 -3.53 14.16 28.92
N GLU A 518 -3.28 15.18 29.77
CA GLU A 518 -4.37 15.97 30.38
C GLU A 518 -5.09 16.82 29.36
N ASP A 519 -4.34 17.39 28.42
CA ASP A 519 -4.84 18.43 27.52
C ASP A 519 -4.79 18.02 26.05
N ASP A 520 -4.09 16.93 25.74
CA ASP A 520 -3.99 16.36 24.40
C ASP A 520 -4.55 14.92 24.34
N LYS A 521 -5.68 14.78 23.65
CA LYS A 521 -6.37 13.49 23.45
C LYS A 521 -5.52 12.49 22.67
N GLU A 522 -4.71 12.95 21.73
CA GLU A 522 -3.83 12.07 20.96
C GLU A 522 -2.74 11.50 21.87
N MET A 523 -2.18 12.32 22.75
CA MET A 523 -1.22 11.85 23.76
C MET A 523 -1.86 10.87 24.73
N GLY A 524 -3.13 11.06 25.11
CA GLY A 524 -3.86 10.07 25.90
C GLY A 524 -3.88 8.67 25.27
N ASN A 525 -4.11 8.59 23.96
CA ASN A 525 -4.09 7.32 23.23
C ASN A 525 -2.67 6.74 23.11
N VAL A 526 -1.67 7.59 22.86
CA VAL A 526 -0.25 7.18 22.80
C VAL A 526 0.17 6.59 24.15
N MET A 527 -0.12 7.27 25.25
CA MET A 527 0.27 6.81 26.60
C MET A 527 -0.46 5.55 27.03
N MET A 528 -1.75 5.43 26.72
CA MET A 528 -2.49 4.19 26.93
C MET A 528 -1.84 3.02 26.17
N THR A 529 -1.54 3.22 24.89
CA THR A 529 -0.88 2.21 24.05
C THR A 529 0.50 1.86 24.61
N TRP A 530 1.31 2.85 24.95
CA TRP A 530 2.64 2.63 25.55
C TRP A 530 2.54 1.77 26.81
N THR A 531 1.57 2.05 27.68
CA THR A 531 1.35 1.32 28.92
C THR A 531 0.92 -0.13 28.69
N ILE A 532 0.00 -0.37 27.74
CA ILE A 532 -0.43 -1.73 27.36
C ILE A 532 0.75 -2.57 26.89
N PHE A 533 1.58 -2.01 26.01
CA PHE A 533 2.70 -2.73 25.41
C PHE A 533 3.85 -2.89 26.40
N LEU A 534 4.14 -1.89 27.23
CA LEU A 534 5.14 -2.01 28.29
C LEU A 534 4.80 -3.16 29.25
N ILE A 535 3.55 -3.24 29.72
CA ILE A 535 3.13 -4.33 30.63
C ILE A 535 3.09 -5.68 29.92
N SER A 536 2.45 -5.75 28.74
CA SER A 536 2.33 -7.02 28.01
C SER A 536 3.67 -7.56 27.52
N GLY A 537 4.62 -6.68 27.18
CA GLY A 537 5.98 -7.04 26.76
C GLY A 537 6.80 -7.61 27.90
N ASN A 538 6.72 -6.99 29.08
CA ASN A 538 7.37 -7.53 30.28
C ASN A 538 6.78 -8.89 30.69
N LEU A 539 5.45 -9.06 30.64
CA LEU A 539 4.82 -10.34 30.94
C LEU A 539 5.15 -11.43 29.90
N LEU A 540 5.22 -11.07 28.62
CA LEU A 540 5.68 -11.98 27.56
C LEU A 540 7.14 -12.40 27.81
N TYR A 541 8.02 -11.45 28.09
CA TYR A 541 9.43 -11.73 28.39
C TYR A 541 9.58 -12.64 29.62
N LEU A 542 8.87 -12.34 30.72
CA LEU A 542 8.83 -13.19 31.91
C LEU A 542 8.29 -14.60 31.60
N GLY A 543 7.28 -14.71 30.74
CA GLY A 543 6.76 -15.99 30.28
C GLY A 543 7.79 -16.79 29.48
N MET A 544 8.52 -16.13 28.57
CA MET A 544 9.59 -16.76 27.80
C MET A 544 10.75 -17.21 28.70
N ALA A 545 11.16 -16.39 29.67
CA ALA A 545 12.20 -16.74 30.65
C ALA A 545 11.74 -17.92 31.53
N HIS A 546 10.51 -17.88 32.05
CA HIS A 546 9.95 -18.95 32.88
C HIS A 546 9.90 -20.31 32.17
N ASN A 547 9.63 -20.32 30.86
CA ASN A 547 9.59 -21.54 30.05
C ASN A 547 10.97 -21.91 29.45
N GLY A 548 12.06 -21.26 29.87
CA GLY A 548 13.42 -21.59 29.43
C GLY A 548 13.72 -21.24 27.96
N ILE A 549 12.91 -20.38 27.34
CA ILE A 549 13.10 -19.95 25.94
C ILE A 549 14.17 -18.87 25.86
N ILE A 550 14.14 -17.93 26.81
CA ILE A 550 15.23 -16.99 27.01
C ILE A 550 16.09 -17.58 28.11
N VAL A 551 17.12 -18.31 27.72
CA VAL A 551 18.17 -18.72 28.64
C VAL A 551 18.94 -17.44 28.97
N GLU A 552 18.74 -16.90 30.17
CA GLU A 552 19.78 -16.05 30.76
C GLU A 552 21.01 -16.95 30.81
N GLU A 553 22.02 -16.60 30.01
CA GLU A 553 23.31 -17.26 30.01
C GLU A 553 23.78 -17.24 31.48
N GLU A 554 23.60 -18.36 32.18
CA GLU A 554 24.10 -18.51 33.55
C GLU A 554 25.56 -18.10 33.48
N ALA A 555 25.92 -17.09 34.27
CA ALA A 555 27.31 -16.68 34.41
C ALA A 555 28.12 -17.96 34.58
N GLN A 556 29.04 -18.21 33.63
CA GLN A 556 29.87 -19.41 33.60
C GLN A 556 30.30 -19.71 35.04
N PRO A 557 30.01 -20.91 35.58
CA PRO A 557 30.59 -21.28 36.86
C PRO A 557 32.09 -21.04 36.73
N ALA A 558 32.65 -20.28 37.68
CA ALA A 558 34.06 -19.95 37.72
C ALA A 558 34.85 -21.19 37.29
N ALA A 559 35.66 -21.04 36.24
CA ALA A 559 36.33 -22.12 35.52
C ALA A 559 36.62 -23.29 36.47
N ALA A 560 35.95 -24.43 36.23
CA ALA A 560 36.31 -25.67 36.89
C ALA A 560 37.82 -25.82 36.73
N GLU A 561 38.53 -25.78 37.86
CA GLU A 561 39.97 -25.96 37.89
C GLU A 561 40.31 -27.17 37.03
N ALA A 562 41.18 -26.95 36.04
CA ALA A 562 41.69 -28.03 35.20
C ALA A 562 42.18 -29.16 36.11
N PRO A 563 41.91 -30.43 35.77
CA PRO A 563 42.39 -31.55 36.58
C PRO A 563 43.90 -31.39 36.76
N VAL A 564 44.32 -31.33 38.03
CA VAL A 564 45.74 -31.32 38.39
C VAL A 564 46.38 -32.55 37.76
N ASP A 565 47.34 -32.30 36.89
CA ASP A 565 48.12 -33.30 36.19
C ASP A 565 48.83 -34.21 37.23
N PRO A 566 48.58 -35.53 37.27
CA PRO A 566 49.20 -36.44 38.24
C PRO A 566 50.72 -36.62 38.01
N ALA A 567 51.32 -35.89 37.07
CA ALA A 567 52.74 -35.98 36.73
C ALA A 567 53.68 -35.11 37.61
N MET A 568 53.18 -34.39 38.63
CA MET A 568 54.03 -33.55 39.51
C MET A 568 54.25 -34.07 40.94
N GLU A 569 53.84 -35.30 41.28
CA GLU A 569 54.22 -35.95 42.57
C GLU A 569 55.54 -36.73 42.52
N ALA A 570 56.55 -36.20 41.81
CA ALA A 570 57.93 -36.71 41.90
C ALA A 570 58.83 -35.67 42.55
N GLY A 571 58.63 -35.46 43.86
CA GLY A 571 59.61 -34.81 44.73
C GLY A 571 60.83 -35.72 44.96
N PRO A 572 62.02 -35.13 45.22
CA PRO A 572 63.30 -35.84 45.19
C PRO A 572 63.43 -36.86 46.32
N ALA A 573 63.96 -38.04 45.98
CA ALA A 573 64.26 -39.11 46.92
C ALA A 573 65.22 -38.66 48.04
N GLU A 574 64.83 -38.88 49.28
CA GLU A 574 65.73 -38.79 50.44
C GLU A 574 66.83 -39.85 50.35
N PRO A 575 68.10 -39.50 50.64
CA PRO A 575 69.19 -40.46 50.68
C PRO A 575 69.11 -41.36 51.91
N ALA A 576 69.17 -42.66 51.69
CA ALA A 576 69.29 -43.67 52.74
C ALA A 576 70.64 -43.56 53.48
N THR A 577 70.58 -43.59 54.81
CA THR A 577 71.69 -43.91 55.75
C THR A 577 71.13 -44.94 56.75
N PRO A 578 71.94 -45.83 57.34
CA PRO A 578 73.17 -45.53 58.10
C PRO A 578 74.49 -45.65 57.34
#